data_AF-W2F3Z8-F1
#
_entry.id   AF-W2F3Z8-F1
#
_cell.length_a   1.000
_cell.length_b   1.000
_cell.length_c   1.000
_cell.angle_alpha   90.00
_cell.angle_beta   90.00
_cell.angle_gamma   90.00
#
_symmetry.space_group_name_H-M   'P 1'
#
loop_
_entity.id
_entity.type
_entity.pdbx_description
1 polymer ?
#
loop_
_entity_poly.entity_id
_entity_poly.type
_entity_poly.pdbx_seq_one_letter_code
_entity_poly.pdbx_strand_id
1 'polypeptide(L)'
;MTIGLPEILTLCAVALVFLVAIVLIAVRAGARPAGPLAWRSPGLLPPISAELQLRVRELYAENRKIEAIKLVREQTGLGLKEAKAVADTLGAGNPLPMPAGHGQSDLASRVRELKAAGRTEQAVYLVRGETGMGQTEAETFVDTL
;
A
#
# COMPACT_ATOMS: atom_id res chain seq x y z
N MET A 1 -54.28 -14.50 5.97
CA MET A 1 -53.20 -15.49 5.83
C MET A 1 -52.05 -15.01 6.70
N THR A 2 -52.10 -15.36 7.98
CA THR A 2 -51.17 -14.87 9.02
C THR A 2 -49.90 -15.70 8.95
N ILE A 3 -48.78 -15.09 8.58
CA ILE A 3 -47.45 -15.73 8.65
C ILE A 3 -47.20 -16.05 10.13
N GLY A 4 -47.13 -17.33 10.47
CA GLY A 4 -46.96 -17.76 11.85
C GLY A 4 -45.60 -17.36 12.39
N LEU A 5 -45.54 -17.02 13.68
CA LEU A 5 -44.29 -16.82 14.43
C LEU A 5 -43.20 -17.88 14.12
N PRO A 6 -43.50 -19.18 13.97
CA PRO A 6 -42.47 -20.17 13.63
C PRO A 6 -41.92 -20.04 12.20
N GLU A 7 -42.72 -19.56 11.23
CA GLU A 7 -42.28 -19.37 9.84
C GLU A 7 -41.34 -18.17 9.71
N ILE A 8 -41.56 -17.12 10.52
CA ILE A 8 -40.66 -15.97 10.61
C ILE A 8 -39.32 -16.41 11.20
N LEU A 9 -39.34 -17.27 12.23
CA LEU A 9 -38.13 -17.73 12.90
C LEU A 9 -37.28 -18.63 11.99
N THR A 10 -37.90 -19.50 11.19
CA THR A 10 -37.18 -20.33 10.22
C THR A 10 -36.62 -19.50 9.08
N LEU A 11 -37.37 -18.52 8.56
CA LEU A 11 -36.87 -17.58 7.55
C LEU A 11 -35.66 -16.77 8.06
N CYS A 12 -35.72 -16.27 9.30
CA CYS A 12 -34.60 -15.56 9.92
C CYS A 12 -33.37 -16.47 10.11
N ALA A 13 -33.56 -17.72 10.52
CA ALA A 13 -32.47 -18.67 10.68
C ALA A 13 -31.80 -19.02 9.35
N VAL A 14 -32.58 -19.27 8.29
CA VAL A 14 -32.05 -19.55 6.95
C VAL A 14 -31.33 -18.32 6.38
N ALA A 15 -31.89 -17.12 6.55
CA ALA A 15 -31.26 -15.88 6.13
C ALA A 15 -29.93 -15.64 6.86
N LEU A 16 -29.87 -15.92 8.17
CA LEU A 16 -28.64 -15.81 8.95
C LEU A 16 -27.57 -16.78 8.46
N VAL A 17 -27.93 -18.04 8.18
CA VAL A 17 -27.00 -19.06 7.66
C VAL A 17 -26.49 -18.66 6.28
N PHE A 18 -27.36 -18.15 5.40
CA PHE A 18 -26.95 -17.64 4.09
C PHE A 18 -26.01 -16.44 4.22
N LEU A 19 -26.31 -15.50 5.13
CA LEU A 19 -25.48 -14.33 5.36
C LEU A 19 -24.10 -14.74 5.88
N VAL A 20 -24.03 -15.66 6.85
CA VAL A 20 -22.77 -16.21 7.37
C VAL A 20 -22.01 -16.97 6.28
N ALA A 21 -22.68 -17.76 5.45
CA ALA A 21 -22.05 -18.48 4.34
C ALA A 21 -21.48 -17.51 3.30
N ILE A 22 -22.23 -16.46 2.93
CA ILE A 22 -21.77 -15.41 2.00
C ILE A 22 -20.54 -14.68 2.58
N VAL A 23 -20.56 -14.34 3.87
CA VAL A 23 -19.42 -13.71 4.55
C VAL A 23 -18.21 -14.66 4.57
N LEU A 24 -18.40 -15.94 4.87
CA LEU A 24 -17.33 -16.93 4.85
C LEU A 24 -16.74 -17.13 3.46
N ILE A 25 -17.58 -17.17 2.42
CA ILE A 25 -17.15 -17.24 1.02
C ILE A 25 -16.35 -15.98 0.64
N ALA A 26 -16.81 -14.79 1.05
CA ALA A 26 -16.10 -13.53 0.78
C ALA A 26 -14.74 -13.44 1.49
N VAL A 27 -14.63 -14.00 2.70
CA VAL A 27 -13.37 -14.08 3.45
C VAL A 27 -12.43 -15.12 2.83
N ARG A 28 -12.95 -16.27 2.39
CA ARG A 28 -12.14 -17.34 1.77
C ARG A 28 -11.76 -17.04 0.31
N ALA A 29 -12.53 -16.21 -0.38
CA ALA A 29 -12.24 -15.68 -1.71
C ALA A 29 -11.24 -14.51 -1.70
N GLY A 30 -10.55 -14.27 -0.58
CA GLY A 30 -9.25 -13.57 -0.56
C GLY A 30 -8.13 -14.35 -1.27
N ALA A 31 -8.48 -15.16 -2.27
CA ALA A 31 -7.57 -15.81 -3.19
C ALA A 31 -6.70 -14.72 -3.79
N ARG A 32 -5.39 -14.79 -3.52
CA ARG A 32 -4.38 -13.94 -4.14
C ARG A 32 -4.55 -14.10 -5.65
N PRO A 33 -5.03 -13.09 -6.42
CA PRO A 33 -4.79 -13.14 -7.83
C PRO A 33 -3.28 -12.96 -7.96
N ALA A 34 -2.60 -14.06 -8.25
CA ALA A 34 -1.29 -14.02 -8.89
C ALA A 34 -1.53 -13.44 -10.29
N GLY A 35 -1.74 -12.12 -10.35
CA GLY A 35 -1.74 -11.39 -11.59
C GLY A 35 -0.35 -11.51 -12.23
N PRO A 36 -0.25 -11.58 -13.57
CA PRO A 36 1.03 -11.55 -14.25
C PRO A 36 1.86 -10.35 -13.77
N LEU A 37 3.14 -10.58 -13.54
CA LEU A 37 4.16 -9.70 -12.93
C LEU A 37 4.45 -8.40 -13.72
N ALA A 38 3.44 -7.69 -14.25
CA ALA A 38 3.62 -6.57 -15.17
C ALA A 38 4.00 -5.24 -14.48
N TRP A 39 3.81 -5.07 -13.18
CA TRP A 39 3.94 -3.76 -12.54
C TRP A 39 5.14 -3.71 -11.60
N ARG A 40 6.32 -3.62 -12.21
CA ARG A 40 7.62 -3.46 -11.56
C ARG A 40 8.19 -2.05 -11.79
N SER A 41 7.34 -1.05 -12.02
CA SER A 41 7.73 0.35 -12.16
C SER A 41 7.50 1.06 -10.83
N PRO A 42 8.53 1.22 -9.98
CA PRO A 42 8.40 1.96 -8.73
C PRO A 42 8.25 3.45 -9.08
N GLY A 43 7.24 4.13 -8.52
CA GLY A 43 7.17 5.59 -8.52
C GLY A 43 6.15 6.24 -9.47
N LEU A 44 5.44 5.50 -10.32
CA LEU A 44 4.28 6.06 -11.03
C LEU A 44 3.01 5.75 -10.25
N LEU A 45 2.55 6.69 -9.41
CA LEU A 45 1.16 6.66 -8.97
C LEU A 45 0.29 6.97 -10.20
N PRO A 46 -0.56 6.03 -10.67
CA PRO A 46 -1.55 6.38 -11.68
C PRO A 46 -2.48 7.45 -11.12
N PRO A 47 -3.04 8.34 -11.98
CA PRO A 47 -3.94 9.39 -11.53
C PRO A 47 -5.15 8.76 -10.81
N ILE A 48 -5.23 8.96 -9.49
CA ILE A 48 -6.34 8.49 -8.66
C ILE A 48 -7.53 9.42 -8.95
N SER A 49 -8.56 8.89 -9.61
CA SER A 49 -9.78 9.64 -9.91
C SER A 49 -10.47 10.13 -8.63
N ALA A 50 -11.15 11.28 -8.70
CA ALA A 50 -11.87 11.85 -7.56
C ALA A 50 -12.95 10.88 -7.01
N GLU A 51 -13.57 10.09 -7.89
CA GLU A 51 -14.53 9.04 -7.52
C GLU A 51 -13.89 7.94 -6.67
N LEU A 52 -12.67 7.49 -7.03
CA LEU A 52 -11.94 6.49 -6.26
C LEU A 52 -11.59 7.04 -4.86
N GLN A 53 -11.23 8.31 -4.75
CA GLN A 53 -10.96 8.95 -3.46
C GLN A 53 -12.21 8.99 -2.57
N LEU A 54 -13.36 9.37 -3.13
CA LEU A 54 -14.63 9.42 -2.41
C LEU A 54 -15.01 8.02 -1.92
N ARG A 55 -14.89 7.01 -2.80
CA ARG A 55 -15.26 5.64 -2.48
C ARG A 55 -14.37 5.03 -1.40
N VAL A 56 -13.07 5.31 -1.44
CA VAL A 56 -12.13 4.89 -0.39
C VAL A 56 -12.48 5.53 0.96
N ARG A 57 -12.86 6.82 0.98
CA ARG A 57 -13.28 7.51 2.21
C ARG A 57 -14.56 6.92 2.79
N GLU A 58 -15.56 6.62 1.98
CA GLU A 58 -16.80 5.95 2.40
C GLU A 58 -16.48 4.59 3.06
N LEU A 59 -15.66 3.78 2.39
CA LEU A 59 -15.25 2.47 2.92
C LEU A 59 -14.47 2.59 4.24
N TYR A 60 -13.70 3.67 4.43
CA TYR A 60 -13.04 3.95 5.70
C TYR A 60 -14.03 4.39 6.80
N ALA A 61 -15.02 5.20 6.46
CA ALA A 61 -16.09 5.60 7.38
C ALA A 61 -16.94 4.40 7.84
N GLU A 62 -17.16 3.42 6.95
CA GLU A 62 -17.81 2.15 7.25
C GLU A 62 -16.90 1.13 7.97
N ASN A 63 -15.65 1.52 8.30
CA ASN A 63 -14.63 0.65 8.91
C ASN A 63 -14.22 -0.57 8.05
N ARG A 64 -14.49 -0.53 6.75
CA ARG A 64 -14.18 -1.57 5.73
C ARG A 64 -12.82 -1.34 5.07
N LYS A 65 -11.78 -1.17 5.88
CA LYS A 65 -10.42 -0.79 5.42
C LYS A 65 -9.81 -1.79 4.43
N ILE A 66 -10.06 -3.08 4.60
CA ILE A 66 -9.54 -4.12 3.69
C ILE A 66 -10.13 -3.96 2.28
N GLU A 67 -11.40 -3.57 2.18
CA GLU A 67 -12.08 -3.39 0.90
C GLU A 67 -11.61 -2.12 0.21
N ALA A 68 -11.35 -1.05 0.95
CA ALA A 68 -10.70 0.14 0.42
C ALA A 68 -9.33 -0.16 -0.18
N ILE A 69 -8.51 -0.97 0.50
CA ILE A 69 -7.19 -1.38 -0.01
C ILE A 69 -7.34 -2.24 -1.27
N LYS A 70 -8.31 -3.17 -1.30
CA LYS A 70 -8.60 -3.98 -2.50
C LYS A 70 -9.01 -3.10 -3.68
N LEU A 71 -9.91 -2.15 -3.46
CA LEU A 71 -10.38 -1.21 -4.49
C LEU A 71 -9.22 -0.41 -5.08
N VAL A 72 -8.32 0.11 -4.24
CA VAL A 72 -7.11 0.82 -4.70
C VAL A 72 -6.24 -0.12 -5.54
N ARG A 73 -5.98 -1.36 -5.10
CA ARG A 73 -5.17 -2.33 -5.86
C ARG A 73 -5.76 -2.65 -7.23
N GLU A 74 -7.07 -2.85 -7.30
CA GLU A 74 -7.77 -3.20 -8.55
C GLU A 74 -7.75 -2.05 -9.55
N GLN A 75 -7.91 -0.81 -9.07
CA GLN A 75 -7.95 0.37 -9.94
C GLN A 75 -6.57 0.89 -10.34
N THR A 76 -5.55 0.68 -9.50
CA THR A 76 -4.20 1.25 -9.71
C THR A 76 -3.15 0.20 -10.10
N GLY A 77 -3.44 -1.08 -9.91
CA GLY A 77 -2.46 -2.15 -10.10
C GLY A 77 -1.35 -2.20 -9.05
N LEU A 78 -1.41 -1.34 -8.02
CA LEU A 78 -0.36 -1.21 -7.00
C LEU A 78 -0.17 -2.49 -6.16
N GLY A 79 1.07 -2.69 -5.71
CA GLY A 79 1.39 -3.72 -4.74
C GLY A 79 0.63 -3.53 -3.44
N LEU A 80 0.46 -4.61 -2.66
CA LEU A 80 -0.32 -4.56 -1.41
C LEU A 80 0.19 -3.48 -0.43
N LYS A 81 1.51 -3.29 -0.36
CA LYS A 81 2.16 -2.29 0.48
C LYS A 81 1.80 -0.86 0.04
N GLU A 82 1.91 -0.58 -1.25
CA GLU A 82 1.65 0.74 -1.83
C GLU A 82 0.16 1.08 -1.80
N ALA A 83 -0.69 0.13 -2.17
CA ALA A 83 -2.13 0.33 -2.13
C ALA A 83 -2.65 0.52 -0.70
N LYS A 84 -2.04 -0.14 0.29
CA LYS A 84 -2.32 0.14 1.70
C LYS A 84 -1.96 1.59 2.06
N ALA A 85 -0.77 2.04 1.68
CA ALA A 85 -0.34 3.42 1.96
C ALA A 85 -1.28 4.45 1.31
N VAL A 86 -1.69 4.22 0.06
CA VAL A 86 -2.63 5.08 -0.68
C VAL A 86 -4.05 5.04 -0.07
N ALA A 87 -4.56 3.87 0.29
CA ALA A 87 -5.89 3.77 0.90
C ALA A 87 -5.93 4.44 2.28
N ASP A 88 -4.88 4.26 3.09
CA ASP A 88 -4.80 4.81 4.45
C ASP A 88 -4.77 6.33 4.46
N THR A 89 -4.04 6.92 3.53
CA THR A 89 -3.97 8.36 3.36
C THR A 89 -5.26 8.97 2.82
N LEU A 90 -5.88 8.34 1.82
CA LEU A 90 -7.19 8.75 1.32
C LEU A 90 -8.27 8.70 2.41
N GLY A 91 -8.26 7.63 3.22
CA GLY A 91 -9.23 7.37 4.27
C GLY A 91 -9.04 8.20 5.54
N ALA A 92 -7.79 8.55 5.89
CA ALA A 92 -7.48 9.41 7.04
C ALA A 92 -7.79 10.90 6.79
N GLY A 93 -8.19 11.28 5.57
CA GLY A 93 -8.40 12.68 5.19
C GLY A 93 -7.12 13.51 5.16
N ASN A 94 -5.97 12.85 5.34
CA ASN A 94 -4.68 13.49 5.13
C ASN A 94 -4.49 13.76 3.63
N PRO A 95 -3.69 14.78 3.26
CA PRO A 95 -3.18 14.89 1.91
C PRO A 95 -2.65 13.52 1.49
N LEU A 96 -2.92 13.12 0.24
CA LEU A 96 -2.27 11.95 -0.35
C LEU A 96 -0.79 11.98 0.07
N PRO A 97 -0.19 10.84 0.41
CA PRO A 97 1.24 10.79 0.56
C PRO A 97 1.69 11.11 -0.86
N MET A 98 2.12 12.36 -1.13
CA MET A 98 2.97 12.62 -2.28
C MET A 98 3.95 11.47 -2.23
N PRO A 99 4.03 10.66 -3.31
CA PRO A 99 4.72 9.39 -3.29
C PRO A 99 6.05 9.73 -2.69
N ALA A 100 6.20 9.37 -1.42
CA ALA A 100 7.37 9.75 -0.73
C ALA A 100 8.36 8.89 -1.50
N GLY A 101 9.28 9.55 -2.23
CA GLY A 101 10.44 8.94 -2.83
C GLY A 101 11.29 8.38 -1.69
N HIS A 102 10.70 7.41 -0.99
CA HIS A 102 11.13 6.76 0.22
C HIS A 102 11.16 5.25 -0.10
N GLY A 103 11.70 4.92 -1.26
CA GLY A 103 12.99 4.27 -1.16
C GLY A 103 14.00 5.39 -1.04
N GLN A 104 14.44 5.72 0.18
CA GLN A 104 15.71 6.38 0.45
C GLN A 104 15.89 7.79 -0.17
N SER A 105 16.19 8.83 0.61
CA SER A 105 16.79 10.04 0.03
C SER A 105 17.88 9.63 -0.96
N ASP A 106 17.92 10.26 -2.14
CA ASP A 106 18.86 9.93 -3.21
C ASP A 106 20.25 9.63 -2.62
N LEU A 107 20.95 8.60 -3.11
CA LEU A 107 22.21 8.15 -2.49
C LEU A 107 23.16 9.33 -2.26
N ALA A 108 23.22 10.30 -3.18
CA ALA A 108 24.03 11.51 -3.02
C ALA A 108 23.57 12.39 -1.86
N SER A 109 22.26 12.52 -1.64
CA SER A 109 21.70 13.29 -0.52
C SER A 109 22.07 12.66 0.83
N ARG A 110 21.99 11.33 0.96
CA ARG A 110 22.42 10.62 2.17
C ARG A 110 23.91 10.72 2.40
N VAL A 111 24.70 10.63 1.33
CA VAL A 111 26.15 10.77 1.38
C VAL A 111 26.56 12.17 1.83
N ARG A 112 25.92 13.22 1.29
CA ARG A 112 26.14 14.61 1.74
C ARG A 112 25.79 14.82 3.21
N GLU A 113 24.68 14.25 3.67
CA GLU A 113 24.27 14.36 5.07
C GLU A 113 25.27 13.68 6.01
N LEU A 114 25.73 12.47 5.67
CA LEU A 114 26.77 11.77 6.42
C LEU A 114 28.10 12.54 6.41
N LYS A 115 28.47 13.14 5.26
CA LYS A 115 29.67 14.00 5.14
C LYS A 115 29.56 15.26 5.99
N ALA A 116 28.41 15.94 5.96
CA ALA A 116 28.14 17.12 6.79
C ALA A 116 28.16 16.81 8.30
N ALA A 117 27.77 15.59 8.67
CA ALA A 117 27.86 15.08 10.04
C ALA A 117 29.27 14.58 10.43
N GLY A 118 30.27 14.68 9.55
CA GLY A 118 31.63 14.18 9.78
C GLY A 118 31.77 12.65 9.76
N ARG A 119 30.75 11.93 9.29
CA ARG A 119 30.66 10.46 9.25
C ARG A 119 31.09 9.91 7.89
N THR A 120 32.26 10.33 7.42
CA THR A 120 32.74 10.04 6.06
C THR A 120 32.90 8.54 5.80
N GLU A 121 33.39 7.77 6.77
CA GLU A 121 33.53 6.31 6.63
C GLU A 121 32.18 5.60 6.41
N GLN A 122 31.14 6.08 7.10
CA GLN A 122 29.78 5.53 6.95
C GLN A 122 29.20 5.90 5.58
N ALA A 123 29.54 7.07 5.05
CA ALA A 123 29.17 7.46 3.69
C ALA A 123 29.83 6.55 2.65
N VAL A 124 31.13 6.25 2.80
CA VAL A 124 31.86 5.34 1.92
C VAL A 124 31.28 3.93 1.99
N TYR A 125 31.00 3.43 3.19
CA TYR A 125 30.37 2.12 3.38
C TYR A 125 29.00 2.05 2.68
N LEU A 126 28.18 3.10 2.84
CA LEU A 126 26.87 3.18 2.20
C LEU A 126 26.97 3.11 0.67
N VAL A 127 27.91 3.87 0.09
CA VAL A 127 28.13 3.87 -1.38
C VAL A 127 28.54 2.48 -1.85
N ARG A 128 29.53 1.86 -1.19
CA ARG A 128 29.99 0.51 -1.55
C ARG A 128 28.89 -0.54 -1.46
N GLY A 129 28.07 -0.47 -0.41
CA GLY A 129 26.97 -1.42 -0.19
C GLY A 129 25.88 -1.32 -1.24
N GLU A 130 25.56 -0.12 -1.70
CA GLU A 130 24.45 0.13 -2.64
C GLU A 130 24.88 0.06 -4.11
N THR A 131 26.13 0.45 -4.45
CA THR A 131 26.61 0.52 -5.84
C THR A 131 27.53 -0.63 -6.23
N GLY A 132 28.14 -1.31 -5.26
CA GLY A 132 29.19 -2.31 -5.49
C GLY A 132 30.56 -1.71 -5.83
N MET A 133 30.74 -0.39 -5.72
CA MET A 133 32.01 0.29 -5.99
C MET A 133 33.15 -0.21 -5.08
N GLY A 134 34.38 -0.13 -5.61
CA GLY A 134 35.60 -0.35 -4.84
C GLY A 134 35.83 0.76 -3.80
N GLN A 135 36.70 0.51 -2.81
CA GLN A 135 36.99 1.47 -1.73
C GLN A 135 37.42 2.84 -2.27
N THR A 136 38.42 2.87 -3.16
CA THR A 136 38.96 4.10 -3.75
C THR A 136 37.94 4.84 -4.61
N GLU A 137 37.08 4.11 -5.32
CA GLU A 137 36.04 4.68 -6.17
C GLU A 137 34.91 5.31 -5.33
N ALA A 138 34.53 4.64 -4.24
CA ALA A 138 33.56 5.15 -3.30
C ALA A 138 34.08 6.37 -2.52
N GLU A 139 35.36 6.39 -2.12
CA GLU A 139 36.00 7.57 -1.52
C GLU A 139 35.95 8.77 -2.46
N THR A 140 36.31 8.56 -3.74
CA THR A 140 36.24 9.61 -4.76
C THR A 140 34.81 10.12 -4.92
N PHE A 141 33.83 9.22 -4.96
CA PHE A 141 32.42 9.60 -5.04
C PHE A 141 31.98 10.46 -3.85
N VAL A 142 32.35 10.09 -2.63
CA VAL A 142 32.02 10.87 -1.42
C VAL A 142 32.75 12.22 -1.40
N ASP A 143 33.99 12.27 -1.87
CA ASP A 143 34.77 13.52 -1.91
C ASP A 143 34.20 14.54 -2.90
N THR A 144 33.69 14.07 -4.05
CA THR A 144 33.06 14.93 -5.08
C THR A 144 31.69 15.50 -4.71
N LEU A 145 31.07 15.02 -3.63
CA LEU A 145 29.72 15.40 -3.19
C LEU A 145 29.64 16.52 -2.16
#